data_AF-A0A836HJ56-F1
#
_entry.id   AF-A0A836HJ56-F1
#
_cell.length_a   1.000
_cell.length_b   1.000
_cell.length_c   1.000
_cell.angle_alpha   90.00
_cell.angle_beta   90.00
_cell.angle_gamma   90.00
#
_symmetry.space_group_name_H-M   'P 1'
#
loop_
_entity.id
_entity.type
_entity.pdbx_description
1 polymer ?
#
loop_
_entity_poly.entity_id
_entity_poly.type
_entity_poly.pdbx_seq_one_letter_code
_entity_poly.pdbx_strand_id
1 'polypeptide(L)'
;MRVFTTLFILALAVTMVSASMTEADFKKMKVKDLRAFLVDRGLECAGCQEKSDFVRMAYQHRDTNPLGSAKKREIPNQKFWEAWSDIAKQECQKSVARRGNDADSEPFSTICDTIRSAVDSYLMQHGRRVANQLKKTPHHLLQTSFKDVYFEAGSRLFQTLADYCLASPSSQEACRSFGSVMSAMDGSSGADFKMWTTNVGIENTNPMYEIIDGRDDL
;
A
#
# COMPACT_ATOMS: atom_id res chain seq x y z
N MET A 1 62.29 -23.00 -6.81
CA MET A 1 61.59 -24.32 -6.81
C MET A 1 60.42 -24.20 -5.83
N ARG A 2 59.17 -24.16 -6.36
CA ARG A 2 57.84 -24.23 -5.66
C ARG A 2 57.53 -23.05 -4.70
N VAL A 3 56.64 -22.07 -4.93
CA VAL A 3 55.24 -21.98 -5.44
C VAL A 3 54.34 -23.05 -4.81
N PHE A 4 53.10 -22.67 -4.42
CA PHE A 4 52.10 -23.34 -3.56
C PHE A 4 52.20 -22.88 -2.09
N THR A 5 51.25 -22.14 -1.50
CA THR A 5 49.81 -22.41 -1.47
C THR A 5 48.97 -21.13 -1.41
N THR A 6 48.26 -20.88 -2.50
CA THR A 6 47.13 -19.97 -2.67
C THR A 6 45.84 -20.56 -2.10
N LEU A 7 44.95 -19.65 -1.65
CA LEU A 7 43.48 -19.76 -1.73
C LEU A 7 42.81 -21.03 -1.17
N PHE A 8 42.26 -20.93 0.04
CA PHE A 8 41.05 -21.67 0.40
C PHE A 8 39.83 -20.76 0.15
N ILE A 9 39.44 -20.70 -1.12
CA ILE A 9 38.10 -20.29 -1.55
C ILE A 9 37.19 -21.50 -1.32
N LEU A 10 36.10 -21.34 -0.56
CA LEU A 10 34.75 -21.54 -1.11
C LEU A 10 33.73 -21.10 -0.06
N ALA A 11 33.19 -19.91 -0.29
CA ALA A 11 31.97 -19.43 0.33
C ALA A 11 30.84 -20.44 0.06
N LEU A 12 30.26 -21.00 1.12
CA LEU A 12 29.00 -21.71 1.06
C LEU A 12 27.89 -20.67 0.92
N ALA A 13 27.75 -20.12 -0.30
CA ALA A 13 26.58 -19.34 -0.67
C ALA A 13 25.41 -20.32 -0.79
N VAL A 14 24.67 -20.48 0.31
CA VAL A 14 23.36 -21.13 0.31
C VAL A 14 22.43 -20.23 -0.50
N THR A 15 22.31 -20.52 -1.79
CA THR A 15 21.28 -19.94 -2.65
C THR A 15 19.93 -20.50 -2.18
N MET A 16 19.20 -19.72 -1.38
CA MET A 16 17.77 -19.93 -1.22
C MET A 16 17.12 -19.60 -2.57
N VAL A 17 17.00 -20.62 -3.42
CA VAL A 17 16.14 -20.55 -4.60
C VAL A 17 14.71 -20.51 -4.09
N SER A 18 14.11 -19.33 -4.08
CA SER A 18 12.65 -19.19 -4.08
C SER A 18 12.17 -19.91 -5.34
N ALA A 19 11.62 -21.11 -5.19
CA ALA A 19 11.09 -21.87 -6.32
C ALA A 19 9.86 -21.12 -6.87
N SER A 20 10.08 -20.30 -7.90
CA SER A 20 9.00 -19.66 -8.64
C SER A 20 8.25 -20.74 -9.44
N MET A 21 6.92 -20.71 -9.40
CA MET A 21 6.08 -21.69 -10.09
C MET A 21 6.27 -21.55 -11.61
N THR A 22 6.48 -22.67 -12.30
CA THR A 22 6.68 -22.66 -13.75
C THR A 22 5.33 -22.69 -14.50
N GLU A 23 5.31 -22.28 -15.77
CA GLU A 23 4.10 -22.39 -16.60
C GLU A 23 3.59 -23.84 -16.69
N ALA A 24 4.51 -24.82 -16.67
CA ALA A 24 4.17 -26.24 -16.66
C ALA A 24 3.41 -26.65 -15.40
N ASP A 25 3.65 -25.98 -14.26
CA ASP A 25 2.93 -26.23 -13.02
C ASP A 25 1.49 -25.70 -13.09
N PHE A 26 1.30 -24.52 -13.70
CA PHE A 26 -0.04 -23.98 -13.97
C PHE A 26 -0.82 -24.85 -14.97
N LYS A 27 -0.17 -25.44 -15.99
CA LYS A 27 -0.82 -26.37 -16.93
C LYS A 27 -1.41 -27.61 -16.23
N LYS A 28 -0.82 -28.06 -15.12
CA LYS A 28 -1.30 -29.20 -14.34
C LYS A 28 -2.51 -28.87 -13.46
N MET A 29 -2.73 -27.59 -13.13
CA MET A 29 -3.86 -27.17 -12.32
C MET A 29 -5.21 -27.36 -13.04
N LYS A 30 -6.28 -27.56 -12.26
CA LYS A 30 -7.65 -27.52 -12.80
C LYS A 30 -8.08 -26.06 -13.00
N VAL A 31 -9.03 -25.82 -13.89
CA VAL A 31 -9.56 -24.46 -14.13
C VAL A 31 -10.10 -23.83 -12.85
N LYS A 32 -10.71 -24.61 -11.95
CA LYS A 32 -11.16 -24.14 -10.64
C LYS A 32 -9.99 -23.61 -9.79
N ASP A 33 -8.87 -24.32 -9.76
CA ASP A 33 -7.70 -23.95 -8.97
C ASP A 33 -6.99 -22.73 -9.57
N LEU A 34 -6.97 -22.63 -10.91
CA LEU A 34 -6.48 -21.44 -11.62
C LEU A 34 -7.35 -20.21 -11.34
N ARG A 35 -8.68 -20.37 -11.30
CA ARG A 35 -9.61 -19.29 -10.91
C ARG A 35 -9.38 -18.89 -9.46
N ALA A 36 -9.25 -19.86 -8.54
CA ALA A 36 -8.94 -19.57 -7.15
C ALA A 36 -7.59 -18.83 -7.00
N PHE A 37 -6.55 -19.26 -7.73
CA PHE A 37 -5.24 -18.60 -7.73
C PHE A 37 -5.31 -17.12 -8.15
N LEU A 38 -6.13 -16.81 -9.17
CA LEU A 38 -6.35 -15.45 -9.67
C LEU A 38 -7.22 -14.63 -8.70
N VAL A 39 -8.33 -15.19 -8.20
CA VAL A 39 -9.21 -14.53 -7.23
C VAL A 39 -8.47 -14.22 -5.93
N ASP A 40 -7.65 -15.16 -5.44
CA ASP A 40 -6.80 -14.96 -4.28
C ASP A 40 -5.84 -13.78 -4.45
N ARG A 41 -5.60 -13.31 -5.68
CA ARG A 41 -4.74 -12.17 -6.04
C ARG A 41 -5.52 -10.94 -6.50
N GLY A 42 -6.84 -10.94 -6.35
CA GLY A 42 -7.71 -9.84 -6.81
C GLY A 42 -7.84 -9.76 -8.32
N LEU A 43 -7.51 -10.83 -9.05
CA LEU A 43 -7.58 -10.89 -10.50
C LEU A 43 -8.83 -11.65 -10.92
N GLU A 44 -9.68 -11.00 -11.72
CA GLU A 44 -10.75 -11.67 -12.45
C GLU A 44 -10.39 -11.80 -13.92
N CYS A 45 -10.49 -13.00 -14.50
CA CYS A 45 -10.33 -13.15 -15.93
C CYS A 45 -11.68 -13.07 -16.66
N ALA A 46 -12.14 -11.85 -16.92
CA ALA A 46 -13.43 -11.58 -17.58
C ALA A 46 -13.50 -12.08 -19.05
N GLY A 47 -12.36 -12.35 -19.69
CA GLY A 47 -12.27 -12.81 -21.08
C GLY A 47 -11.73 -14.23 -21.30
N CYS A 48 -11.41 -14.98 -20.23
CA CYS A 48 -10.86 -16.34 -20.38
C CYS A 48 -11.95 -17.34 -20.76
N GLN A 49 -11.89 -17.87 -21.98
CA GLN A 49 -12.81 -18.92 -22.45
C GLN A 49 -12.20 -20.31 -22.35
N GLU A 50 -10.89 -20.41 -22.58
CA GLU A 50 -10.18 -21.69 -22.56
C GLU A 50 -9.25 -21.82 -21.36
N LYS A 51 -8.90 -23.07 -20.99
CA LYS A 51 -7.94 -23.33 -19.89
C LYS A 51 -6.58 -22.68 -20.15
N SER A 52 -6.16 -22.63 -21.42
CA SER A 52 -4.93 -21.97 -21.88
C SER A 52 -4.89 -20.49 -21.48
N ASP A 53 -6.02 -19.78 -21.53
CA ASP A 53 -6.11 -18.37 -21.11
C ASP A 53 -5.88 -18.21 -19.61
N PHE A 54 -6.52 -19.07 -18.79
CA PHE A 54 -6.33 -19.07 -17.34
C PHE A 54 -4.88 -19.40 -16.96
N VAL A 55 -4.26 -20.36 -17.64
CA VAL A 55 -2.85 -20.72 -17.42
C VAL A 55 -1.93 -19.55 -17.76
N ARG A 56 -2.15 -18.91 -18.91
CA ARG A 56 -1.37 -17.76 -19.35
C ARG A 56 -1.47 -16.62 -18.35
N MET A 57 -2.68 -16.28 -17.91
CA MET A 57 -2.91 -15.21 -16.94
C MET A 57 -2.31 -15.55 -15.56
N ALA A 58 -2.50 -16.78 -15.06
CA ALA A 58 -1.90 -17.21 -13.80
C ALA A 58 -0.36 -17.18 -13.84
N TYR A 59 0.24 -17.58 -14.97
CA TYR A 59 1.70 -17.53 -15.13
C TYR A 59 2.25 -16.10 -15.24
N GLN A 60 1.53 -15.20 -15.92
CA GLN A 60 1.88 -13.78 -16.01
C GLN A 60 1.88 -13.11 -14.62
N HIS A 61 0.94 -13.51 -13.76
CA HIS A 61 0.78 -12.96 -12.41
C HIS A 61 1.30 -13.89 -11.31
N ARG A 62 2.20 -14.83 -11.63
CA ARG A 62 2.68 -15.85 -10.68
C ARG A 62 3.40 -15.25 -9.48
N ASP A 63 4.06 -14.12 -9.70
CA ASP A 63 4.86 -13.40 -8.72
C ASP A 63 4.01 -12.33 -7.98
N THR A 64 2.72 -12.18 -8.34
CA THR A 64 1.76 -11.36 -7.60
C THR A 64 1.44 -12.07 -6.29
N ASN A 65 1.53 -11.36 -5.18
CA ASN A 65 1.19 -11.88 -3.87
C ASN A 65 -0.34 -12.04 -3.75
N PRO A 66 -0.85 -13.12 -3.13
CA PRO A 66 -2.25 -13.17 -2.76
C PRO A 66 -2.66 -11.95 -1.92
N LEU A 67 -3.87 -11.46 -2.12
CA LEU A 67 -4.54 -10.54 -1.21
C LEU A 67 -4.47 -11.13 0.21
N GLY A 68 -3.95 -10.38 1.17
CA GLY A 68 -3.82 -10.88 2.55
C GLY A 68 -2.54 -11.70 2.84
N SER A 69 -1.62 -11.86 1.87
CA SER A 69 -0.37 -12.62 2.05
C SER A 69 0.86 -11.80 2.40
N ALA A 70 0.74 -10.48 2.61
CA ALA A 70 1.86 -9.70 3.12
C ALA A 70 2.35 -10.36 4.41
N LYS A 71 3.67 -10.54 4.54
CA LYS A 71 4.30 -10.89 5.82
C LYS A 71 3.63 -10.02 6.88
N LYS A 72 3.05 -10.65 7.92
CA LYS A 72 2.33 -9.94 9.00
C LYS A 72 3.12 -8.69 9.35
N ARG A 73 2.60 -7.52 8.96
CA ARG A 73 3.27 -6.25 9.19
C ARG A 73 3.43 -6.11 10.70
N GLU A 74 4.63 -5.73 11.14
CA GLU A 74 4.84 -5.39 12.53
C GLU A 74 3.95 -4.18 12.86
N ILE A 75 3.14 -4.31 13.92
CA ILE A 75 2.22 -3.26 14.33
C ILE A 75 3.00 -2.34 15.27
N PRO A 76 3.21 -1.05 14.92
CA PRO A 76 3.99 -0.14 15.73
C PRO A 76 3.37 0.05 17.11
N ASN A 77 4.21 0.23 18.13
CA ASN A 77 3.76 0.53 19.49
C ASN A 77 3.45 2.02 19.67
N GLN A 78 2.45 2.52 18.94
CA GLN A 78 1.99 3.91 18.99
C GLN A 78 0.49 4.00 18.72
N LYS A 79 -0.09 5.21 18.78
CA LYS A 79 -1.51 5.39 18.49
C LYS A 79 -1.79 5.31 16.99
N PHE A 80 -3.04 5.02 16.63
CA PHE A 80 -3.49 4.90 15.25
C PHE A 80 -3.09 6.09 14.37
N TRP A 81 -3.36 7.31 14.82
CA TRP A 81 -3.07 8.54 14.06
C TRP A 81 -1.57 8.87 13.98
N GLU A 82 -0.81 8.59 15.04
CA GLU A 82 0.65 8.73 15.04
C GLU A 82 1.27 7.80 13.99
N ALA A 83 0.87 6.53 13.96
CA ALA A 83 1.40 5.57 12.97
C ALA A 83 1.07 5.95 11.54
N TRP A 84 -0.17 6.35 11.29
CA TRP A 84 -0.59 6.68 9.93
C TRP A 84 -0.10 8.04 9.46
N SER A 85 0.16 8.99 10.35
CA SER A 85 0.82 10.25 9.98
C SER A 85 2.26 10.01 9.53
N ASP A 86 3.02 9.15 10.23
CA ASP A 86 4.37 8.77 9.83
C ASP A 86 4.37 8.03 8.49
N ILE A 87 3.42 7.11 8.27
CA ILE A 87 3.24 6.45 6.96
C ILE A 87 2.92 7.48 5.87
N ALA A 88 2.04 8.45 6.13
CA ALA A 88 1.69 9.48 5.17
C ALA A 88 2.91 10.33 4.77
N LYS A 89 3.78 10.68 5.75
CA LYS A 89 5.06 11.35 5.46
C LYS A 89 5.93 10.48 4.55
N GLN A 90 6.08 9.19 4.87
CA GLN A 90 6.88 8.27 4.07
C GLN A 90 6.34 8.13 2.63
N GLU A 91 5.03 8.02 2.45
CA GLU A 91 4.41 7.97 1.11
C GLU A 91 4.59 9.29 0.32
N CYS A 92 4.57 10.43 1.00
CA CYS A 92 4.94 11.71 0.40
C CYS A 92 6.39 11.71 -0.06
N GLN A 93 7.34 11.33 0.80
CA GLN A 93 8.76 11.28 0.48
C GLN A 93 9.06 10.31 -0.69
N LYS A 94 8.41 9.14 -0.72
CA LYS A 94 8.48 8.22 -1.87
C LYS A 94 7.95 8.86 -3.16
N SER A 95 6.88 9.65 -3.08
CA SER A 95 6.30 10.34 -4.23
C SER A 95 7.20 11.45 -4.77
N VAL A 96 7.90 12.17 -3.89
CA VAL A 96 8.94 13.14 -4.26
C VAL A 96 10.10 12.45 -4.95
N ALA A 97 10.61 11.36 -4.37
CA ALA A 97 11.72 10.59 -4.93
C ALA A 97 11.39 9.99 -6.32
N ARG A 98 10.16 9.47 -6.51
CA ARG A 98 9.68 8.98 -7.82
C ARG A 98 9.66 10.05 -8.90
N ARG A 99 9.56 11.33 -8.52
CA ARG A 99 9.61 12.48 -9.42
C ARG A 99 11.05 13.01 -9.64
N GLY A 100 12.07 12.31 -9.12
CA GLY A 100 13.47 12.66 -9.27
C GLY A 100 13.92 13.83 -8.38
N ASN A 101 13.16 14.17 -7.35
CA ASN A 101 13.48 15.25 -6.43
C ASN A 101 13.98 14.71 -5.08
N ASP A 102 14.68 15.56 -4.33
CA ASP A 102 15.12 15.27 -2.96
C ASP A 102 14.02 15.62 -1.95
N ALA A 103 13.59 14.62 -1.17
CA ALA A 103 12.52 14.76 -0.19
C ALA A 103 12.88 15.66 1.01
N ASP A 104 14.18 15.85 1.26
CA ASP A 104 14.66 16.72 2.34
C ASP A 104 14.83 18.18 1.89
N SER A 105 14.69 18.45 0.58
CA SER A 105 14.79 19.79 0.00
C SER A 105 13.46 20.56 0.01
N GLU A 106 13.52 21.89 0.01
CA GLU A 106 12.34 22.75 -0.16
C GLU A 106 11.85 22.74 -1.62
N PRO A 107 10.52 22.74 -1.88
CA PRO A 107 9.41 22.83 -0.92
C PRO A 107 8.98 21.51 -0.28
N PHE A 108 9.60 20.40 -0.66
CA PHE A 108 9.09 19.04 -0.44
C PHE A 108 9.11 18.60 1.02
N SER A 109 10.17 18.93 1.76
CA SER A 109 10.26 18.62 3.19
C SER A 109 9.10 19.25 3.98
N THR A 110 8.88 20.55 3.79
CA THR A 110 7.74 21.29 4.37
C THR A 110 6.39 20.68 3.96
N ILE A 111 6.20 20.34 2.69
CA ILE A 111 4.93 19.72 2.23
C ILE A 111 4.69 18.38 2.91
N CYS A 112 5.70 17.51 2.98
CA CYS A 112 5.56 16.20 3.61
C CYS A 112 5.34 16.31 5.13
N ASP A 113 5.94 17.30 5.80
CA ASP A 113 5.68 17.60 7.21
C ASP A 113 4.28 18.17 7.46
N THR A 114 3.77 19.00 6.56
CA THR A 114 2.40 19.49 6.60
C THR A 114 1.41 18.36 6.40
N ILE A 115 1.65 17.44 5.46
CA ILE A 115 0.86 16.22 5.27
C ILE A 115 0.85 15.38 6.54
N ARG A 116 2.02 15.11 7.15
CA ARG A 116 2.12 14.38 8.42
C ARG A 116 1.22 15.00 9.48
N SER A 117 1.35 16.31 9.69
CA SER A 117 0.62 17.04 10.73
C SER A 117 -0.89 17.07 10.49
N ALA A 118 -1.32 17.24 9.24
CA ALA A 118 -2.71 17.20 8.84
C ALA A 118 -3.32 15.81 9.05
N VAL A 119 -2.62 14.75 8.65
CA VAL A 119 -3.07 13.37 8.82
C VAL A 119 -3.19 12.99 10.29
N ASP A 120 -2.22 13.37 11.12
CA ASP A 120 -2.28 13.16 12.58
C ASP A 120 -3.54 13.81 13.17
N SER A 121 -3.77 15.08 12.86
CA SER A 121 -4.92 15.84 13.35
C SER A 121 -6.25 15.26 12.86
N TYR A 122 -6.32 14.94 11.56
CA TYR A 122 -7.51 14.38 10.93
C TYR A 122 -7.88 13.03 11.55
N LEU A 123 -6.94 12.10 11.63
CA LEU A 123 -7.18 10.77 12.17
C LEU A 123 -7.38 10.81 13.69
N MET A 124 -6.75 11.74 14.40
CA MET A 124 -7.07 11.97 15.81
C MET A 124 -8.52 12.42 15.99
N GLN A 125 -9.04 13.33 15.16
CA GLN A 125 -10.41 13.81 15.28
C GLN A 125 -11.43 12.76 14.80
N HIS A 126 -11.25 12.22 13.60
CA HIS A 126 -12.20 11.32 12.94
C HIS A 126 -12.03 9.88 13.42
N GLY A 127 -10.80 9.39 13.54
CA GLY A 127 -10.49 8.06 14.06
C GLY A 127 -10.90 7.89 15.52
N ARG A 128 -10.70 8.89 16.38
CA ARG A 128 -11.21 8.85 17.77
C ARG A 128 -12.73 8.79 17.82
N ARG A 129 -13.43 9.52 16.94
CA ARG A 129 -14.89 9.45 16.84
C ARG A 129 -15.35 8.04 16.47
N VAL A 130 -14.75 7.44 15.44
CA VAL A 130 -15.04 6.06 15.01
C VAL A 130 -14.72 5.05 16.11
N ALA A 131 -13.56 5.17 16.77
CA ALA A 131 -13.17 4.33 17.90
C ALA A 131 -14.23 4.33 19.00
N ASN A 132 -14.71 5.53 19.38
CA ASN A 132 -15.74 5.68 20.40
C ASN A 132 -17.09 5.09 19.96
N GLN A 133 -17.52 5.35 18.73
CA GLN A 133 -18.78 4.82 18.19
C GLN A 133 -18.81 3.29 18.15
N LEU A 134 -17.68 2.68 17.82
CA LEU A 134 -17.55 1.24 17.68
C LEU A 134 -17.04 0.55 18.95
N LYS A 135 -16.85 1.30 20.05
CA LYS A 135 -16.30 0.83 21.33
C LYS A 135 -14.96 0.12 21.17
N LYS A 136 -14.11 0.63 20.26
CA LYS A 136 -12.74 0.14 20.00
C LYS A 136 -11.71 1.09 20.59
N THR A 137 -10.54 0.56 20.93
CA THR A 137 -9.39 1.38 21.33
C THR A 137 -8.67 1.86 20.07
N PRO A 138 -7.86 2.94 20.15
CA PRO A 138 -6.98 3.33 19.04
C PRO A 138 -6.04 2.19 18.60
N HIS A 139 -5.61 1.34 19.54
CA HIS A 139 -4.79 0.18 19.21
C HIS A 139 -5.54 -0.86 18.37
N HIS A 140 -6.81 -1.15 18.67
CA HIS A 140 -7.63 -2.05 17.85
C HIS A 140 -7.83 -1.52 16.43
N LEU A 141 -8.04 -0.20 16.27
CA LEU A 141 -8.09 0.41 14.94
C LEU A 141 -6.77 0.25 14.20
N LEU A 142 -5.64 0.48 14.89
CA LEU A 142 -4.32 0.30 14.32
C LEU A 142 -4.08 -1.14 13.85
N GLN A 143 -4.39 -2.13 14.69
CA GLN A 143 -4.26 -3.55 14.33
C GLN A 143 -5.05 -3.91 13.07
N THR A 144 -6.29 -3.42 12.96
CA THR A 144 -7.11 -3.66 11.77
C THR A 144 -6.55 -2.96 10.55
N SER A 145 -6.15 -1.70 10.68
CA SER A 145 -5.60 -0.93 9.56
C SER A 145 -4.31 -1.53 8.99
N PHE A 146 -3.60 -2.36 9.77
CA PHE A 146 -2.37 -3.05 9.34
C PHE A 146 -2.61 -4.39 8.64
N LYS A 147 -3.87 -4.87 8.59
CA LYS A 147 -4.28 -5.96 7.69
C LYS A 147 -4.21 -5.47 6.24
N ASP A 148 -3.82 -6.34 5.32
CA ASP A 148 -3.41 -6.00 3.95
C ASP A 148 -4.33 -5.04 3.21
N VAL A 149 -5.60 -5.41 3.05
CA VAL A 149 -6.56 -4.61 2.28
C VAL A 149 -6.74 -3.20 2.85
N TYR A 150 -6.70 -3.05 4.18
CA TYR A 150 -6.83 -1.76 4.84
C TYR A 150 -5.56 -0.94 4.73
N PHE A 151 -4.41 -1.60 4.86
CA PHE A 151 -3.12 -0.96 4.77
C PHE A 151 -2.88 -0.43 3.35
N GLU A 152 -3.17 -1.25 2.35
CA GLU A 152 -2.98 -0.92 0.94
C GLU A 152 -3.88 0.24 0.52
N ALA A 153 -5.17 0.18 0.86
CA ALA A 153 -6.08 1.30 0.58
C ALA A 153 -5.67 2.59 1.31
N GLY A 154 -5.23 2.49 2.58
CA GLY A 154 -4.76 3.65 3.34
C GLY A 154 -3.52 4.28 2.71
N SER A 155 -2.51 3.46 2.41
CA SER A 155 -1.29 3.87 1.71
C SER A 155 -1.62 4.50 0.35
N ARG A 156 -2.57 3.93 -0.40
CA ARG A 156 -3.02 4.46 -1.69
C ARG A 156 -3.67 5.85 -1.55
N LEU A 157 -4.48 6.08 -0.53
CA LEU A 157 -5.06 7.41 -0.27
C LEU A 157 -3.98 8.45 0.05
N PHE A 158 -2.97 8.10 0.85
CA PHE A 158 -1.85 9.00 1.11
C PHE A 158 -1.01 9.26 -0.14
N GLN A 159 -0.86 8.26 -1.01
CA GLN A 159 -0.22 8.46 -2.30
C GLN A 159 -1.01 9.45 -3.15
N THR A 160 -2.34 9.31 -3.25
CA THR A 160 -3.21 10.25 -3.98
C THR A 160 -3.10 11.66 -3.44
N LEU A 161 -3.10 11.82 -2.12
CA LEU A 161 -2.92 13.12 -1.46
C LEU A 161 -1.54 13.73 -1.78
N ALA A 162 -0.48 12.94 -1.70
CA ALA A 162 0.86 13.39 -2.05
C ALA A 162 0.96 13.78 -3.54
N ASP A 163 0.40 12.98 -4.43
CA ASP A 163 0.40 13.24 -5.87
C ASP A 163 -0.40 14.51 -6.22
N TYR A 164 -1.52 14.77 -5.52
CA TYR A 164 -2.27 16.03 -5.60
C TYR A 164 -1.40 17.23 -5.18
N CYS A 165 -0.75 17.15 -4.02
CA CYS A 165 0.08 18.23 -3.49
C CYS A 165 1.34 18.49 -4.32
N LEU A 166 1.88 17.46 -4.98
CA LEU A 166 3.10 17.54 -5.78
C LEU A 166 2.84 17.80 -7.27
N ALA A 167 1.58 17.89 -7.69
CA ALA A 167 1.18 17.95 -9.11
C ALA A 167 1.75 19.17 -9.85
N SER A 168 1.85 20.33 -9.19
CA SER A 168 2.32 21.58 -9.79
C SER A 168 2.88 22.53 -8.73
N PRO A 169 3.64 23.58 -9.12
CA PRO A 169 4.11 24.60 -8.17
C PRO A 169 2.99 25.29 -7.39
N SER A 170 1.82 25.49 -8.00
CA SER A 170 0.66 26.08 -7.30
C SER A 170 0.08 25.14 -6.25
N SER A 171 0.00 23.84 -6.55
CA SER A 171 -0.43 22.82 -5.57
C SER A 171 0.58 22.68 -4.44
N GLN A 172 1.87 22.75 -4.76
CA GLN A 172 2.96 22.71 -3.76
C GLN A 172 2.84 23.87 -2.79
N GLU A 173 2.65 25.10 -3.29
CA GLU A 173 2.47 26.27 -2.43
C GLU A 173 1.19 26.17 -1.58
N ALA A 174 0.08 25.70 -2.16
CA ALA A 174 -1.15 25.47 -1.42
C ALA A 174 -0.97 24.43 -0.30
N CYS A 175 -0.29 23.32 -0.58
CA CYS A 175 -0.07 22.22 0.36
C CYS A 175 1.01 22.49 1.41
N ARG A 176 1.67 23.64 1.39
CA ARG A 176 2.43 24.14 2.55
C ARG A 176 1.50 24.57 3.69
N SER A 177 0.23 24.89 3.39
CA SER A 177 -0.78 25.22 4.39
C SER A 177 -1.48 23.97 4.93
N PHE A 178 -1.49 23.84 6.25
CA PHE A 178 -2.25 22.82 6.97
C PHE A 178 -3.73 22.79 6.57
N GLY A 179 -4.37 23.96 6.45
CA GLY A 179 -5.80 24.06 6.12
C GLY A 179 -6.11 23.54 4.71
N SER A 180 -5.23 23.78 3.74
CA SER A 180 -5.37 23.27 2.38
C SER A 180 -5.26 21.76 2.33
N VAL A 181 -4.31 21.17 3.07
CA VAL A 181 -4.15 19.71 3.14
C VAL A 181 -5.35 19.06 3.84
N MET A 182 -5.86 19.64 4.93
CA MET A 182 -7.09 19.17 5.57
C MET A 182 -8.29 19.20 4.61
N SER A 183 -8.44 20.28 3.83
CA SER A 183 -9.50 20.37 2.81
C SER A 183 -9.31 19.35 1.66
N ALA A 184 -8.06 19.04 1.30
CA ALA A 184 -7.71 17.98 0.35
C ALA A 184 -8.14 16.61 0.86
N MET A 185 -7.96 16.34 2.16
CA MET A 185 -8.37 15.09 2.81
C MET A 185 -9.90 14.94 2.94
N ASP A 186 -10.65 16.04 2.97
CA ASP A 186 -12.12 16.03 2.98
C ASP A 186 -12.75 15.82 1.59
N GLY A 187 -11.93 15.51 0.57
CA GLY A 187 -12.40 15.01 -0.72
C GLY A 187 -12.00 15.85 -1.94
N SER A 188 -11.41 17.04 -1.77
CA SER A 188 -11.00 17.86 -2.93
C SER A 188 -9.81 17.27 -3.71
N SER A 189 -9.05 16.34 -3.10
CA SER A 189 -8.01 15.55 -3.79
C SER A 189 -8.52 14.28 -4.47
N GLY A 190 -9.79 13.91 -4.28
CA GLY A 190 -10.33 12.60 -4.65
C GLY A 190 -9.97 11.47 -3.69
N ALA A 191 -9.25 11.74 -2.59
CA ALA A 191 -8.99 10.79 -1.53
C ALA A 191 -10.11 10.85 -0.46
N ASP A 192 -10.89 9.77 -0.30
CA ASP A 192 -11.96 9.68 0.71
C ASP A 192 -11.45 9.03 2.01
N PHE A 193 -10.74 9.83 2.82
CA PHE A 193 -10.21 9.38 4.11
C PHE A 193 -11.30 9.05 5.14
N LYS A 194 -12.48 9.67 5.01
CA LYS A 194 -13.62 9.42 5.90
C LYS A 194 -14.18 8.03 5.70
N MET A 195 -14.39 7.62 4.44
CA MET A 195 -14.84 6.27 4.10
C MET A 195 -13.84 5.23 4.60
N TRP A 196 -12.56 5.41 4.32
CA TRP A 196 -11.50 4.51 4.76
C TRP A 196 -11.46 4.36 6.29
N THR A 197 -11.43 5.47 7.03
CA THR A 197 -11.35 5.44 8.51
C THR A 197 -12.56 4.72 9.13
N THR A 198 -13.74 4.88 8.52
CA THR A 198 -14.97 4.20 8.96
C THR A 198 -14.88 2.69 8.71
N ASN A 199 -14.37 2.28 7.54
CA ASN A 199 -14.23 0.87 7.16
C ASN A 199 -13.18 0.13 8.00
N VAL A 200 -12.06 0.77 8.31
CA VAL A 200 -11.08 0.27 9.30
C VAL A 200 -11.76 -0.02 10.64
N GLY A 201 -12.74 0.80 11.02
CA GLY A 201 -13.52 0.58 12.23
C GLY A 201 -14.39 -0.67 12.18
N ILE A 202 -15.07 -0.95 11.06
CA ILE A 202 -16.14 -1.96 10.98
C ILE A 202 -15.62 -3.38 10.73
N GLU A 203 -14.42 -3.55 10.15
CA GLU A 203 -13.76 -4.86 9.95
C GLU A 203 -14.49 -5.84 9.00
N ASN A 204 -15.37 -5.38 8.10
CA ASN A 204 -16.01 -6.30 7.13
C ASN A 204 -16.74 -5.60 5.96
N THR A 205 -16.13 -4.58 5.35
CA THR A 205 -16.83 -3.78 4.34
C THR A 205 -16.12 -3.86 2.98
N ASN A 206 -16.89 -4.26 1.95
CA ASN A 206 -16.52 -4.27 0.53
C ASN A 206 -15.89 -2.97 -0.05
N PRO A 207 -16.14 -1.74 0.44
CA PRO A 207 -15.64 -0.52 -0.19
C PRO A 207 -14.12 -0.34 -0.14
N MET A 208 -13.40 -1.23 0.55
CA MET A 208 -11.93 -1.19 0.55
C MET A 208 -11.36 -1.51 -0.85
N TYR A 209 -12.00 -2.40 -1.60
CA TYR A 209 -11.63 -2.71 -2.98
C TYR A 209 -11.96 -1.55 -3.91
N GLU A 210 -13.05 -0.81 -3.69
CA GLU A 210 -13.38 0.38 -4.49
C GLU A 210 -12.29 1.46 -4.41
N ILE A 211 -11.64 1.62 -3.25
CA ILE A 211 -10.50 2.54 -3.07
C ILE A 211 -9.25 2.06 -3.83
N ILE A 212 -9.10 0.75 -3.98
CA ILE A 212 -7.96 0.12 -4.67
C ILE A 212 -8.18 0.15 -6.19
N ASP A 213 -9.39 -0.21 -6.65
CA ASP A 213 -9.73 -0.48 -8.05
C ASP A 213 -10.20 0.76 -8.84
N GLY A 214 -10.60 1.84 -8.16
CA GLY A 214 -11.34 2.96 -8.76
C GLY A 214 -10.62 3.83 -9.81
N ARG A 215 -9.53 3.40 -10.46
CA ARG A 215 -8.81 4.24 -11.45
C ARG A 215 -8.10 3.50 -12.62
N ASP A 216 -8.57 2.33 -13.05
CA ASP A 216 -8.10 1.77 -14.34
C ASP A 216 -8.61 2.55 -15.59
N ASP A 217 -9.38 3.62 -15.39
CA ASP A 217 -10.08 4.35 -16.47
C ASP A 217 -9.56 5.78 -16.77
N LEU A 218 -8.34 6.16 -16.34
CA LEU A 218 -7.75 7.49 -16.66
C LEU A 218 -6.29 7.43 -17.15
#